data_AF-A0A7G9SFP9-F1
#
_entry.id   AF-A0A7G9SFP9-F1
#
_cell.length_a   1.000
_cell.length_b   1.000
_cell.length_c   1.000
_cell.angle_alpha   90.00
_cell.angle_beta   90.00
_cell.angle_gamma   90.00
#
_symmetry.space_group_name_H-M   'P 1'
#
loop_
_entity.id
_entity.type
_entity.pdbx_description
1 polymer ?
#
loop_
_entity_poly.entity_id
_entity_poly.type
_entity_poly.pdbx_seq_one_letter_code
_entity_poly.pdbx_strand_id
1 'polypeptide(L)' 'MAKSVKVGDKVKWKSSGGGSTGKVVKKLTSPRMIKGHKVAASKDNPEYLVETNEGKQAAHKAEALTKAR' A
#
# COMPACT_ATOMS: atom_id res chain seq x y z
N MET A 1 -11.70 6.23 12.50
CA MET A 1 -12.07 5.23 11.47
C MET A 1 -10.88 4.91 10.58
N ALA A 2 -10.36 3.70 10.64
CA ALA A 2 -9.48 3.17 9.58
C ALA A 2 -10.29 3.13 8.28
N LYS A 3 -9.97 4.00 7.32
CA LYS A 3 -10.65 4.01 6.03
C LYS A 3 -10.29 2.70 5.33
N SER A 4 -11.27 1.82 5.15
CA SER A 4 -11.09 0.57 4.43
C SER A 4 -10.64 0.85 3.00
N VAL A 5 -9.34 0.74 2.76
CA VAL A 5 -8.76 0.78 1.42
C VAL A 5 -8.97 -0.59 0.77
N LYS A 6 -9.41 -0.57 -0.49
CA LYS A 6 -9.63 -1.77 -1.30
C LYS A 6 -8.80 -1.71 -2.57
N VAL A 7 -8.59 -2.87 -3.17
CA VAL A 7 -7.95 -2.97 -4.49
C VAL A 7 -8.71 -2.10 -5.51
N GLY A 8 -7.97 -1.34 -6.30
CA GLY A 8 -8.48 -0.37 -7.27
C GLY A 8 -8.64 1.05 -6.73
N ASP A 9 -8.66 1.26 -5.41
CA ASP A 9 -8.77 2.61 -4.86
C ASP A 9 -7.51 3.44 -5.14
N LYS A 10 -7.70 4.71 -5.53
CA LYS A 10 -6.64 5.71 -5.48
C LYS A 10 -6.33 6.05 -4.04
N VAL A 11 -5.05 6.02 -3.69
CA VAL A 11 -4.55 6.29 -2.35
C VAL A 11 -3.33 7.20 -2.41
N LYS A 12 -3.13 7.96 -1.34
CA LYS A 12 -1.91 8.68 -1.06
C LYS A 12 -1.27 8.18 0.22
N TRP A 13 0.05 8.25 0.31
CA TRP A 13 0.82 7.88 1.48
C TRP A 13 2.02 8.80 1.64
N LYS A 14 2.65 8.79 2.81
CA LYS A 14 3.91 9.51 3.04
C LYS A 14 5.08 8.63 2.57
N SER A 15 5.97 9.25 1.82
CA SER A 15 7.23 8.69 1.30
C SER A 15 8.38 9.62 1.68
N SER A 16 9.62 9.15 1.58
CA SER A 16 10.82 9.86 2.04
C SER A 16 11.01 11.24 1.40
N GLY A 17 10.51 11.43 0.17
CA GLY A 17 10.54 12.72 -0.55
C GLY A 17 9.24 13.53 -0.49
N GLY A 18 8.27 13.16 0.37
CA GLY A 18 6.97 13.81 0.49
C GLY A 18 5.78 12.87 0.31
N GLY A 19 4.62 13.41 -0.05
CA GLY A 19 3.44 12.60 -0.35
C GLY A 19 3.56 11.89 -1.69
N SER A 20 3.32 10.58 -1.73
CA SER A 20 3.17 9.81 -2.97
C SER A 20 1.71 9.44 -3.19
N THR A 21 1.31 9.36 -4.45
CA THR A 21 -0.04 8.94 -4.86
C THR A 21 0.04 7.77 -5.82
N GLY A 22 -0.94 6.89 -5.73
CA GLY A 22 -1.03 5.71 -6.57
C GLY A 22 -2.35 4.98 -6.39
N LYS A 23 -2.37 3.71 -6.76
CA LYS A 23 -3.53 2.83 -6.63
C LYS A 23 -3.18 1.60 -5.83
N VAL A 24 -4.15 1.08 -5.09
CA VAL A 24 -4.04 -0.23 -4.46
C VAL A 24 -4.14 -1.31 -5.53
N VAL A 25 -3.09 -2.09 -5.69
CA VAL A 25 -3.02 -3.19 -6.68
C VAL A 25 -3.45 -4.51 -6.06
N LYS A 26 -3.06 -4.77 -4.81
CA LYS A 26 -3.34 -6.05 -4.14
C LYS A 26 -3.35 -5.95 -2.63
N LYS A 27 -4.20 -6.74 -1.97
CA LYS A 27 -4.11 -7.00 -0.53
C LYS A 27 -3.17 -8.18 -0.29
N LEU A 28 -2.16 -7.97 0.54
CA LEU A 28 -1.18 -8.97 0.96
C LEU A 28 -1.59 -9.48 2.35
N THR A 29 -1.74 -10.79 2.47
CA THR A 29 -2.06 -11.47 3.74
C THR A 29 -1.01 -12.52 4.11
N SER A 30 0.13 -12.51 3.41
CA SER A 30 1.25 -13.41 3.62
C SER A 30 2.56 -12.65 3.34
N PRO A 31 3.67 -13.03 4.01
CA PRO A 31 4.94 -12.36 3.83
C PRO A 31 5.43 -12.46 2.38
N ARG A 32 6.02 -11.39 1.85
CA ARG A 32 6.52 -11.34 0.47
C ARG A 32 7.68 -10.37 0.33
N MET A 33 8.55 -10.61 -0.65
CA MET A 33 9.56 -9.63 -1.08
C MET A 33 9.03 -8.74 -2.20
N ILE A 34 9.20 -7.43 -2.04
CA ILE A 34 8.83 -6.40 -3.02
C ILE A 34 10.06 -5.51 -3.22
N LYS A 35 10.63 -5.52 -4.43
CA LYS A 35 11.82 -4.73 -4.80
C LYS A 35 12.97 -4.82 -3.77
N GLY A 36 13.26 -6.01 -3.26
CA GLY A 36 14.30 -6.24 -2.24
C GLY A 36 13.88 -5.93 -0.80
N HIS A 37 12.67 -5.42 -0.57
CA HIS A 37 12.13 -5.20 0.77
C HIS A 37 11.25 -6.38 1.21
N LYS A 38 11.50 -6.89 2.41
CA LYS A 38 10.66 -7.91 3.04
C LYS A 38 9.43 -7.24 3.66
N VAL A 39 8.26 -7.67 3.21
CA VAL A 39 6.95 -7.25 3.72
C VAL A 39 6.41 -8.34 4.61
N ALA A 40 6.08 -8.00 5.85
CA ALA A 40 5.69 -8.94 6.90
C ALA A 40 4.16 -9.05 7.03
N ALA A 41 3.47 -9.05 5.90
CA ALA A 41 2.02 -9.13 5.87
C ALA A 41 1.52 -10.49 6.38
N SER A 42 0.40 -10.50 7.10
CA SER A 42 -0.27 -11.70 7.57
C SER A 42 -1.80 -11.55 7.46
N LYS A 43 -2.55 -12.61 7.80
CA LYS A 43 -4.03 -12.55 7.79
C LYS A 43 -4.54 -11.54 8.84
N ASP A 44 -3.91 -11.49 10.00
CA ASP A 44 -4.23 -10.58 11.10
C ASP A 44 -3.70 -9.17 10.85
N ASN A 45 -2.56 -9.05 10.18
CA ASN A 45 -1.92 -7.78 9.81
C ASN A 45 -1.74 -7.68 8.30
N PRO A 46 -2.83 -7.46 7.53
CA PRO A 46 -2.72 -7.35 6.10
C PRO A 46 -2.04 -6.03 5.69
N GLU A 47 -1.19 -6.11 4.68
CA GLU A 47 -0.62 -4.95 4.01
C GLU A 47 -1.19 -4.81 2.61
N TYR A 48 -1.07 -3.63 2.02
CA TYR A 48 -1.62 -3.29 0.73
C TYR A 48 -0.49 -2.90 -0.21
N LEU A 49 -0.34 -3.67 -1.29
CA LEU A 49 0.53 -3.33 -2.39
C LEU A 49 -0.10 -2.15 -3.13
N VAL A 50 0.62 -1.04 -3.16
CA VAL A 50 0.28 0.15 -3.92
C VAL A 50 1.28 0.36 -5.04
N GLU A 51 0.81 0.95 -6.13
CA GLU A 51 1.63 1.28 -7.29
C GLU A 51 1.39 2.72 -7.74
N THR A 52 2.46 3.46 -7.96
CA THR A 52 2.39 4.82 -8.53
C THR A 52 2.21 4.76 -10.05
N ASN A 53 1.80 5.87 -10.66
CA ASN A 53 1.66 5.95 -12.13
C ASN A 53 2.98 5.69 -12.88
N GLU A 54 4.13 5.80 -12.19
CA GLU A 54 5.46 5.51 -12.73
C GLU A 54 5.85 4.02 -12.60
N GLY A 55 4.96 3.13 -12.14
CA GLY A 55 5.25 1.71 -11.93
C GLY A 55 6.09 1.41 -10.67
N LYS A 56 6.16 2.35 -9.71
CA LYS A 56 6.83 2.10 -8.43
C LYS A 56 5.88 1.41 -7.46
N GLN A 57 6.30 0.26 -6.95
CA GLN A 57 5.51 -0.58 -6.06
C GLN A 57 6.02 -0.51 -4.61
N ALA A 58 5.10 -0.42 -3.65
CA ALA A 58 5.39 -0.43 -2.23
C ALA A 58 4.27 -1.13 -1.45
N ALA A 59 4.59 -1.70 -0.29
CA ALA A 59 3.58 -2.23 0.63
C ALA A 59 3.39 -1.27 1.80
N HIS A 60 2.12 -1.00 2.14
CA HIS A 60 1.76 -0.20 3.30
C HIS A 60 0.57 -0.79 4.03
N LYS A 61 0.52 -0.62 5.35
CA LYS A 61 -0.67 -0.89 6.14
C LYS A 61 -1.81 0.05 5.74
N ALA A 62 -3.06 -0.40 5.92
CA ALA A 62 -4.25 0.41 5.61
C ALA A 62 -4.25 1.78 6.31
N GLU A 63 -3.76 1.84 7.55
CA GLU A 63 -3.67 3.08 8.34
C GLU A 63 -2.72 4.13 7.76
N ALA A 64 -1.68 3.71 7.03
CA ALA A 64 -0.75 4.61 6.37
C ALA A 64 -1.27 5.13 5.02
N LEU A 65 -2.32 4.49 4.49
CA LEU A 65 -2.95 4.84 3.22
C LEU A 65 -4.13 5.77 3.46
N THR A 66 -4.11 6.91 2.79
CA THR A 66 -5.25 7.84 2.75
C THR A 66 -5.91 7.74 1.39
N LYS A 67 -7.20 7.38 1.34
CA LYS A 67 -7.96 7.39 0.09
C LYS A 67 -7.96 8.79 -0.52
N ALA A 68 -7.47 8.88 -1.76
CA ALA A 68 -7.58 10.08 -2.58
C ALA A 68 -8.95 10.02 -3.28
N ARG A 69 -9.76 11.08 -3.13
CA ARG A 69 -11.03 11.21 -3.85
C ARG A 69 -10.78 11.63 -5.28
#